data_AF-H3BRL2-F1
#
_entry.id   AF-H3BRL2-F1
#
_cell.length_a   1.000
_cell.length_b   1.000
_cell.length_c   1.000
_cell.angle_alpha   90.00
_cell.angle_beta   90.00
_cell.angle_gamma   90.00
#
_symmetry.space_group_name_H-M   'P 1'
#
loop_
_entity.id
_entity.type
_entity.pdbx_description
1 polymer ?
#
loop_
_entity_poly.entity_id
_entity_poly.type
_entity_poly.pdbx_seq_one_letter_code
_entity_poly.pdbx_strand_id
1 'polypeptide(L)'
;MATEEFIIRIPPYHYIHVLDQNSNVSRVEVGPKTYIRQDNERVLFAPMRMVTVPPRHYCTVANPVSRDAQGLVLFDVTGQVRLRHADLEIRLAQDPFPLYPGEVLEKDITPLQVVLPNTALHLKALLDFEDKDGDKVVAGDEWLFEGP
;
A
#
# COMPACT_ATOMS: atom_id res chain seq x y z
N MET A 1 5.51 1.72 -19.86
CA MET A 1 5.52 2.63 -21.02
C MET A 1 4.32 3.55 -20.87
N ALA A 2 4.51 4.87 -20.95
CA ALA A 2 3.40 5.83 -20.88
C ALA A 2 2.52 5.69 -22.13
N THR A 3 1.20 5.72 -21.94
CA THR A 3 0.22 5.56 -23.03
C THR A 3 -0.29 6.93 -23.46
N GLU A 4 -0.14 7.29 -24.74
CA GLU A 4 -0.64 8.54 -25.32
C GLU A 4 -2.13 8.48 -25.73
N GLU A 5 -2.90 7.54 -25.17
CA GLU A 5 -4.32 7.44 -25.46
C GLU A 5 -5.13 8.57 -24.80
N PHE A 6 -6.05 9.17 -25.54
CA PHE A 6 -6.96 10.21 -25.04
C PHE A 6 -8.10 9.63 -24.19
N ILE A 7 -8.48 8.38 -24.45
CA ILE A 7 -9.58 7.70 -23.79
C ILE A 7 -9.05 6.38 -23.25
N ILE A 8 -9.11 6.20 -21.94
CA ILE A 8 -8.58 5.03 -21.25
C ILE A 8 -9.71 4.34 -20.50
N ARG A 9 -10.04 3.12 -20.92
CA ARG A 9 -11.02 2.30 -20.21
C ARG A 9 -10.34 1.62 -19.03
N ILE A 10 -10.66 2.03 -17.82
CA ILE A 10 -10.18 1.41 -16.59
C ILE A 10 -11.19 0.34 -16.17
N PRO A 11 -10.85 -0.96 -16.24
CA PRO A 11 -11.76 -2.03 -15.84
C PRO A 11 -12.05 -2.05 -14.31
N PRO A 12 -13.03 -2.84 -13.84
CA PRO A 12 -13.18 -3.12 -12.41
C PRO A 12 -11.87 -3.65 -11.80
N TYR A 13 -11.57 -3.26 -10.56
CA TYR A 13 -10.37 -3.65 -9.82
C TYR A 13 -9.04 -3.33 -10.53
N HIS A 14 -9.05 -2.30 -11.37
CA HIS A 14 -7.84 -1.75 -11.98
C HIS A 14 -7.69 -0.28 -11.64
N TYR A 15 -6.47 0.23 -11.74
CA TYR A 15 -6.15 1.63 -11.51
C TYR A 15 -5.06 2.11 -12.47
N ILE A 16 -5.02 3.43 -12.65
CA ILE A 16 -3.93 4.15 -13.34
C ILE A 16 -3.40 5.25 -12.44
N HIS A 17 -2.19 5.74 -12.72
CA HIS A 17 -1.72 7.01 -12.20
C HIS A 17 -1.75 8.09 -13.28
N VAL A 18 -2.27 9.26 -12.93
CA VAL A 18 -2.33 10.43 -13.78
C VAL A 18 -1.51 11.53 -13.15
N LEU A 19 -0.56 12.07 -13.91
CA LEU A 19 0.24 13.24 -13.56
C LEU A 19 -0.36 14.46 -14.24
N ASP A 20 -0.75 15.46 -13.44
CA ASP A 20 -1.05 16.80 -13.94
C ASP A 20 0.27 17.57 -14.12
N GLN A 21 0.55 18.02 -15.34
CA GLN A 21 1.78 18.71 -15.71
C GLN A 21 1.82 20.17 -15.23
N ASN A 22 0.66 20.77 -14.95
CA ASN A 22 0.61 22.15 -14.45
C ASN A 22 1.01 22.21 -12.97
N SER A 23 0.50 21.28 -12.17
CA SER A 23 0.75 21.21 -10.73
C SER A 23 1.89 20.24 -10.36
N ASN A 24 2.34 19.41 -11.30
CA ASN A 24 3.22 18.26 -11.06
C ASN A 24 2.68 17.24 -10.05
N VAL A 25 1.36 17.22 -9.84
CA VAL A 25 0.70 16.32 -8.88
C VAL A 25 0.34 15.01 -9.56
N SER A 26 0.81 13.91 -9.00
CA SER A 26 0.39 12.57 -9.39
C SER A 26 -0.73 12.08 -8.49
N ARG A 27 -1.78 11.51 -9.09
CA ARG A 27 -2.91 10.91 -8.37
C ARG A 27 -3.31 9.56 -8.96
N VAL A 28 -4.07 8.79 -8.18
CA VAL A 28 -4.61 7.50 -8.60
C VAL A 28 -6.03 7.66 -9.13
N GLU A 29 -6.32 7.00 -10.25
CA GLU A 29 -7.67 6.91 -10.81
C GLU A 29 -8.09 5.44 -10.85
N VAL A 30 -9.19 5.13 -10.16
CA VAL A 30 -9.71 3.77 -9.96
C VAL A 30 -10.88 3.48 -10.92
N GLY A 31 -10.96 2.26 -11.45
CA GLY A 31 -12.09 1.77 -12.25
C GLY A 31 -13.23 1.17 -11.41
N PRO A 32 -14.40 0.86 -12.00
CA PRO A 32 -14.69 0.88 -13.43
C PRO A 32 -15.09 2.26 -13.95
N LYS A 33 -14.29 2.83 -14.86
CA LYS A 33 -14.63 4.10 -15.53
C LYS A 33 -13.92 4.25 -16.86
N THR A 34 -14.50 5.04 -17.75
CA THR A 34 -13.78 5.54 -18.94
C THR A 34 -13.17 6.87 -18.57
N TYR A 35 -11.85 6.91 -18.43
CA TYR A 35 -11.10 8.11 -18.12
C TYR A 35 -10.79 8.85 -19.42
N ILE A 36 -11.11 10.15 -19.46
CA ILE A 36 -10.79 11.03 -20.59
C ILE A 36 -9.66 11.95 -20.12
N ARG A 37 -8.48 11.76 -20.70
CA ARG A 37 -7.27 12.50 -20.36
C ARG A 37 -7.40 13.94 -20.84
N GLN A 38 -7.09 14.90 -19.98
CA GLN A 38 -6.99 16.31 -20.37
C GLN A 38 -5.64 16.62 -21.05
N ASP A 39 -5.53 17.80 -21.67
CA ASP A 39 -4.31 18.20 -22.39
C ASP A 39 -3.09 18.36 -21.47
N ASN A 40 -3.31 18.87 -20.26
CA ASN A 40 -2.28 19.03 -19.23
C ASN A 40 -2.01 17.77 -18.42
N GLU A 41 -2.57 16.62 -18.81
CA GLU A 41 -2.45 15.38 -18.07
C GLU A 41 -1.65 14.33 -18.82
N ARG A 42 -0.86 13.56 -18.07
CA ARG A 42 -0.11 12.43 -18.60
C ARG A 42 -0.43 11.18 -17.79
N VAL A 43 -0.87 10.13 -18.46
CA VAL A 43 -1.06 8.81 -17.84
C VAL A 43 0.28 8.09 -17.77
N LEU A 44 0.68 7.68 -16.56
CA LEU A 44 2.00 7.09 -16.31
C LEU A 44 2.09 5.65 -16.80
N PHE A 45 0.99 4.89 -16.74
CA PHE A 45 0.91 3.50 -17.17
C PHE A 45 -0.54 3.10 -17.53
N ALA A 46 -0.67 2.08 -18.39
CA ALA A 46 -1.96 1.46 -18.73
C ALA A 46 -2.62 0.81 -17.49
N PRO A 47 -3.95 0.66 -17.43
CA PRO A 47 -4.66 0.10 -16.28
C PRO A 47 -4.01 -1.16 -15.70
N MET A 48 -3.52 -1.05 -14.46
CA MET A 48 -2.90 -2.15 -13.71
C MET A 48 -3.91 -2.75 -12.74
N ARG A 49 -3.78 -4.05 -12.45
CA ARG A 49 -4.62 -4.73 -11.46
C ARG A 49 -4.33 -4.20 -10.05
N MET A 50 -5.39 -4.03 -9.28
CA MET A 50 -5.29 -3.80 -7.84
C MET A 50 -4.67 -4.99 -7.13
N VAL A 51 -3.99 -4.71 -6.03
CA VAL A 51 -3.46 -5.73 -5.14
C VAL A 51 -4.64 -6.37 -4.40
N THR A 52 -4.78 -7.68 -4.56
CA THR A 52 -5.85 -8.46 -3.92
C THR A 52 -5.20 -9.42 -2.93
N VAL A 53 -5.35 -9.17 -1.63
CA VAL A 53 -4.78 -10.03 -0.59
C VAL A 53 -5.85 -11.05 -0.17
N PRO A 54 -5.67 -12.35 -0.49
CA PRO A 54 -6.64 -13.38 -0.14
C PRO A 54 -6.64 -13.67 1.37
N PRO A 55 -7.68 -14.35 1.89
CA PRO A 55 -7.72 -14.76 3.29
C PRO A 55 -6.45 -15.54 3.71
N ARG A 56 -5.98 -15.29 4.94
CA ARG A 56 -4.76 -15.90 5.51
C ARG A 56 -3.46 -15.58 4.76
N HIS A 57 -3.44 -14.49 3.98
CA HIS A 57 -2.23 -13.99 3.33
C HIS A 57 -1.98 -12.54 3.76
N TYR A 58 -0.77 -12.07 3.47
CA TYR A 58 -0.35 -10.69 3.64
C TYR A 58 0.55 -10.25 2.49
N CYS A 59 0.69 -8.94 2.31
CA CYS A 59 1.73 -8.35 1.49
C CYS A 59 2.42 -7.22 2.27
N THR A 60 3.58 -6.77 1.80
CA THR A 60 4.29 -5.63 2.38
C THR A 60 4.35 -4.50 1.37
N VAL A 61 3.88 -3.32 1.77
CA VAL A 61 3.93 -2.10 0.96
C VAL A 61 4.99 -1.17 1.54
N ALA A 62 5.93 -0.75 0.72
CA ALA A 62 6.91 0.27 1.04
C ALA A 62 6.39 1.67 0.71
N ASN A 63 6.81 2.64 1.53
CA ASN A 63 6.34 4.03 1.50
C ASN A 63 4.81 4.15 1.59
N PRO A 64 4.17 3.50 2.58
CA PRO A 64 2.72 3.44 2.66
C PRO A 64 2.10 4.83 2.79
N VAL A 65 0.89 5.01 2.24
CA VAL A 65 0.13 6.24 2.43
C VAL A 65 -0.12 6.55 3.90
N SER A 66 -0.02 7.82 4.26
CA SER A 66 -0.44 8.32 5.55
C SER A 66 -1.96 8.40 5.60
N ARG A 67 -2.56 7.85 6.66
CA ARG A 67 -4.00 7.86 6.90
C ARG A 67 -4.35 8.62 8.17
N ASP A 68 -5.52 9.22 8.21
CA ASP A 68 -6.07 9.81 9.43
C ASP A 68 -6.66 8.75 10.37
N ALA A 69 -7.20 9.20 11.51
CA ALA A 69 -7.83 8.32 12.50
C ALA A 69 -9.07 7.58 11.97
N GLN A 70 -9.65 8.04 10.86
CA GLN A 70 -10.80 7.46 10.18
C GLN A 70 -10.37 6.51 9.04
N GLY A 71 -9.07 6.38 8.78
CA GLY A 71 -8.51 5.54 7.72
C GLY A 71 -8.52 6.18 6.33
N LEU A 72 -8.87 7.47 6.23
CA LEU A 72 -8.86 8.23 4.97
C LEU A 72 -7.43 8.67 4.64
N VAL A 73 -7.12 8.67 3.35
CA VAL A 73 -5.79 9.04 2.84
C VAL A 73 -5.56 10.54 3.00
N LEU A 74 -4.42 10.90 3.57
CA LEU A 74 -4.01 12.29 3.75
C LEU A 74 -3.33 12.83 2.49
N PHE A 75 -3.62 14.08 2.18
CA PHE A 75 -3.02 14.83 1.08
C PHE A 75 -2.25 16.05 1.61
N ASP A 76 -1.20 16.43 0.90
CA ASP A 76 -0.46 17.67 1.16
C ASP A 76 -1.19 18.89 0.58
N VAL A 77 -0.69 20.10 0.84
CA VAL A 77 -1.25 21.39 0.36
C VAL A 77 -1.36 21.47 -1.16
N THR A 78 -0.54 20.70 -1.88
CA THR A 78 -0.54 20.59 -3.34
C THR A 78 -1.60 19.61 -3.86
N GLY A 79 -2.23 18.82 -2.99
CA GLY A 79 -3.12 17.72 -3.36
C GLY A 79 -2.39 16.42 -3.69
N GLN A 80 -1.07 16.35 -3.48
CA GLN A 80 -0.32 15.10 -3.59
C GLN A 80 -0.56 14.20 -2.37
N VAL A 81 -0.63 12.89 -2.58
CA VAL A 81 -0.76 11.92 -1.50
C VAL A 81 0.45 12.00 -0.56
N ARG A 82 0.19 12.02 0.76
CA ARG A 82 1.26 12.00 1.76
C ARG A 82 1.67 10.57 2.05
N LEU A 83 2.96 10.28 1.96
CA LEU A 83 3.54 8.96 2.25
C LEU A 83 4.37 8.98 3.53
N ARG A 84 4.45 7.83 4.19
CA ARG A 84 5.45 7.55 5.22
C ARG A 84 6.71 7.01 4.54
N HIS A 85 7.60 7.92 4.13
CA HIS A 85 8.82 7.55 3.41
C HIS A 85 9.74 6.66 4.24
N ALA A 86 10.33 5.66 3.59
CA ALA A 86 11.21 4.65 4.19
C ALA A 86 10.56 3.78 5.29
N ASP A 87 9.23 3.75 5.35
CA ASP A 87 8.45 2.91 6.23
C ASP A 87 7.84 1.72 5.46
N LEU A 88 7.45 0.67 6.19
CA LEU A 88 6.83 -0.53 5.66
C LEU A 88 5.48 -0.77 6.33
N GLU A 89 4.49 -1.15 5.54
CA GLU A 89 3.17 -1.53 6.02
C GLU A 89 2.82 -2.96 5.62
N ILE A 90 2.47 -3.78 6.61
CA ILE A 90 1.93 -5.13 6.39
C ILE A 90 0.42 -4.99 6.18
N ARG A 91 -0.06 -5.39 5.00
CA ARG A 91 -1.49 -5.42 4.67
C ARG A 91 -2.01 -6.85 4.67
N LEU A 92 -3.06 -7.08 5.45
CA LEU A 92 -3.76 -8.37 5.55
C LEU A 92 -4.88 -8.47 4.50
N ALA A 93 -5.68 -9.54 4.57
CA ALA A 93 -6.84 -9.73 3.72
C ALA A 93 -7.84 -8.57 3.86
N GLN A 94 -8.14 -7.92 2.74
CA GLN A 94 -9.04 -6.78 2.64
C GLN A 94 -9.55 -6.63 1.19
N ASP A 95 -10.44 -5.66 0.96
CA ASP A 95 -10.90 -5.34 -0.39
C ASP A 95 -9.73 -4.96 -1.32
N PRO A 96 -9.78 -5.32 -2.61
CA PRO A 96 -8.72 -4.98 -3.55
C PRO A 96 -8.40 -3.49 -3.53
N PHE A 97 -7.12 -3.16 -3.38
CA PHE A 97 -6.67 -1.79 -3.23
C PHE A 97 -5.67 -1.40 -4.32
N PRO A 98 -5.70 -0.15 -4.80
CA PRO A 98 -4.65 0.36 -5.66
C PRO A 98 -3.41 0.70 -4.83
N LEU A 99 -2.25 0.76 -5.49
CA LEU A 99 -1.08 1.44 -4.93
C LEU A 99 -1.15 2.91 -5.32
N TYR A 100 -0.92 3.80 -4.37
CA TYR A 100 -0.85 5.24 -4.61
C TYR A 100 0.50 5.62 -5.25
N PRO A 101 0.59 6.80 -5.91
CA PRO A 101 1.86 7.27 -6.46
C PRO A 101 2.96 7.30 -5.38
N GLY A 102 4.03 6.54 -5.60
CA GLY A 102 5.17 6.40 -4.68
C GLY A 102 5.10 5.20 -3.73
N GLU A 103 3.93 4.58 -3.54
CA GLU A 103 3.85 3.27 -2.89
C GLU A 103 4.45 2.19 -3.80
N VAL A 104 5.17 1.25 -3.20
CA VAL A 104 5.75 0.10 -3.91
C VAL A 104 5.36 -1.18 -3.20
N LEU A 105 4.98 -2.21 -3.97
CA LEU A 105 4.76 -3.54 -3.41
C LEU A 105 6.12 -4.20 -3.17
N GLU A 106 6.62 -4.08 -1.94
CA GLU A 106 7.94 -4.59 -1.52
C GLU A 106 7.94 -6.12 -1.46
N LYS A 107 6.90 -6.69 -0.85
CA LYS A 107 6.69 -8.14 -0.77
C LYS A 107 5.33 -8.50 -1.33
N ASP A 108 5.34 -9.38 -2.33
CA ASP A 108 4.12 -9.89 -2.95
C ASP A 108 3.32 -10.78 -1.98
N ILE A 109 2.11 -11.16 -2.41
CA ILE A 109 1.14 -11.94 -1.64
C ILE A 109 1.79 -13.22 -1.10
N THR A 110 1.90 -13.28 0.23
CA THR A 110 2.57 -14.35 0.97
C THR A 110 1.61 -14.92 2.02
N PRO A 111 1.51 -16.25 2.20
CA PRO A 111 0.69 -16.83 3.26
C PRO A 111 1.19 -16.39 4.65
N LEU A 112 0.26 -16.19 5.58
CA LEU A 112 0.58 -15.95 6.98
C LEU A 112 1.21 -17.21 7.59
N GLN A 113 2.23 -17.01 8.42
CA GLN A 113 2.89 -18.11 9.11
C GLN A 113 1.99 -18.68 10.21
N VAL A 114 1.60 -19.94 10.04
CA VAL A 114 0.86 -20.69 11.06
C VAL A 114 1.85 -21.32 12.03
N VAL A 115 1.66 -21.07 13.32
CA VAL A 115 2.46 -21.67 14.40
C VAL A 115 1.72 -22.89 14.91
N LEU A 116 2.40 -24.04 14.98
CA LEU A 116 1.79 -25.32 15.34
C LEU A 116 1.76 -25.51 16.86
N PRO A 117 0.90 -26.41 17.38
CA PRO A 117 0.92 -26.77 18.79
C PRO A 117 2.29 -27.26 19.25
N ASN A 118 2.67 -26.93 20.49
CA ASN A 118 3.99 -27.23 21.06
C ASN A 118 5.17 -26.63 20.25
N THR A 119 4.93 -25.57 19.48
CA THR A 119 5.99 -24.80 18.81
C THR A 119 5.83 -23.31 19.11
N ALA A 120 6.92 -22.55 18.97
CA ALA A 120 6.90 -21.10 19.15
C ALA A 120 7.79 -20.42 18.10
N LEU A 121 7.43 -19.20 17.72
CA LEU A 121 8.32 -18.32 16.95
C LEU A 121 9.20 -17.55 17.92
N HIS A 122 10.50 -17.63 17.69
CA HIS A 122 11.46 -16.75 18.35
C HIS A 122 11.51 -15.42 17.60
N LEU A 123 10.91 -14.40 18.19
CA LEU A 123 10.82 -13.05 17.64
C LEU A 123 11.94 -12.19 18.21
N LYS A 124 12.40 -11.23 17.38
CA LYS A 124 13.44 -10.27 17.74
C LYS A 124 13.05 -8.89 17.24
N ALA A 125 13.13 -7.89 18.11
CA ALA A 125 12.95 -6.49 17.74
C ALA A 125 14.13 -6.02 16.88
N LEU A 126 13.83 -5.50 15.68
CA LEU A 126 14.84 -4.92 14.79
C LEU A 126 15.12 -3.45 15.10
N LEU A 127 14.15 -2.76 15.70
CA LEU A 127 14.16 -1.33 16.02
C LEU A 127 13.28 -1.08 17.23
N ASP A 128 13.44 0.09 17.86
CA ASP A 128 12.63 0.50 19.00
C ASP A 128 11.20 0.80 18.54
N PHE A 129 10.20 0.20 19.19
CA PHE A 129 8.79 0.46 18.90
C PHE A 129 7.93 0.34 20.16
N GLU A 130 6.70 0.83 20.06
CA GLU A 130 5.67 0.65 21.09
C GLU A 130 4.73 -0.47 20.64
N ASP A 131 4.52 -1.46 21.50
CA ASP A 131 3.67 -2.60 21.18
C ASP A 131 2.16 -2.26 21.28
N LYS A 132 1.31 -3.29 21.21
CA LYS A 132 -0.15 -3.11 21.23
C LYS A 132 -0.69 -2.74 22.61
N ASP A 133 0.04 -3.09 23.67
CA ASP A 133 -0.35 -2.86 25.06
C ASP A 133 0.22 -1.51 25.57
N GLY A 134 1.04 -0.84 24.75
CA GLY A 134 1.68 0.45 25.05
C GLY A 134 3.06 0.31 25.67
N ASP A 135 3.60 -0.90 25.72
CA ASP A 135 4.92 -1.17 26.27
C ASP A 135 6.00 -0.88 25.22
N LYS A 136 7.10 -0.26 25.69
CA LYS A 136 8.24 0.07 24.83
C LYS A 136 9.14 -1.15 24.70
N VAL A 137 9.30 -1.63 23.46
CA VAL A 137 10.21 -2.70 23.10
C VAL A 137 11.48 -2.09 22.51
N VAL A 138 12.64 -2.49 23.01
CA VAL A 138 13.95 -1.98 22.60
C VAL A 138 14.54 -2.88 21.51
N ALA A 139 15.26 -2.29 20.56
CA ALA A 139 15.97 -3.03 19.53
C ALA A 139 16.88 -4.11 20.13
N GLY A 140 16.73 -5.33 19.64
CA GLY A 140 17.45 -6.50 20.14
C GLY A 140 16.71 -7.31 21.20
N ASP A 141 15.59 -6.81 21.74
CA ASP A 141 14.73 -7.60 22.63
C ASP A 141 14.20 -8.84 21.90
N GLU A 142 14.11 -9.96 22.62
CA GLU A 142 13.74 -11.27 22.10
C GLU A 142 12.60 -11.86 22.93
N TRP A 143 11.58 -12.42 22.28
CA TRP A 143 10.43 -13.05 22.93
C TRP A 143 9.85 -14.19 22.10
N LEU A 144 8.96 -14.97 22.70
CA LEU A 144 8.31 -16.11 22.04
C LEU A 144 6.86 -15.78 21.68
N PHE A 145 6.45 -16.15 20.48
CA PHE A 145 5.05 -16.24 20.09
C PHE A 145 4.67 -17.72 20.00
N GLU A 146 3.99 -18.21 21.04
CA GLU A 146 3.62 -19.62 21.17
C GLU A 146 2.44 -19.98 20.25
N GLY A 147 2.47 -21.20 19.71
CA GLY A 147 1.37 -21.77 18.96
C GLY A 147 0.17 -22.13 19.84
N PRO A 148 -0.96 -22.50 19.21
CA PRO A 148 -2.22 -22.83 19.89
C PRO A 148 -2.17 -24.13 20.70
#